data_AF-A0A925KS85-F1
#
_entry.id   AF-A0A925KS85-F1
#
_cell.length_a   1.000
_cell.length_b   1.000
_cell.length_c   1.000
_cell.angle_alpha   90.00
_cell.angle_beta   90.00
_cell.angle_gamma   90.00
#
_symmetry.space_group_name_H-M   'P 1'
#
loop_
_entity.id
_entity.type
_entity.pdbx_description
1 polymer ?
#
loop_
_entity_poly.entity_id
_entity_poly.type
_entity_poly.pdbx_seq_one_letter_code
_entity_poly.pdbx_strand_id
1 'polypeptide(L)'
;MRCQFKALTILAIFTLSLLGCRKWEDHTKIDNQDLSQDLWQAVSSNPALSKFSQYLESTGLDSILKSSKTYTVWAPDDAALATLDPAIVSDPVRLRSFLLNHISNQSYFTRDAQDTVRLGMLNGKYNNFLNNNFADATITTADKFVRNGVLHVINKGIVVLPSIWDFIKSTTGTYLQNAYINSLDFNAFDPDLAIIDSISSTTGLPIYRPGTGLVPRNRFNDRVFNLMDESKEYTYFIIANAGYTLESDSLKKYFKAPLTSTTDSLAAWNTVKDLVVEGIRQPADFAGLVSKYGVAIPANAASVIATHKLSNGVVYVLNLIDIPTANKFGTITVQGEFPSGFLIDRTANTNYRVRFNPVTNKDYVDIMVTGHGVTTFYSYYRLNEIPTIKYRVYAVAVNDFQTGALSQNVVVKSFVPPATYTTLATLAHAVPLHTVAGAYDEKLLGEFTPTNFGTLEIQLTGLTTGPIVLDYLRLVPVP
;
A
#
# COMPACT_ATOMS: atom_id res chain seq x y z
N MET A 1 -43.53 25.44 -51.23
CA MET A 1 -43.66 24.84 -49.88
C MET A 1 -42.33 24.58 -49.13
N ARG A 2 -41.16 24.46 -49.78
CA ARG A 2 -39.87 24.18 -49.09
C ARG A 2 -39.21 25.35 -48.34
N CYS A 3 -39.64 26.61 -48.56
CA CYS A 3 -39.01 27.79 -47.94
C CYS A 3 -39.61 28.18 -46.57
N GLN A 4 -40.86 27.79 -46.29
CA GLN A 4 -41.52 28.08 -45.00
C GLN A 4 -41.12 27.11 -43.88
N PHE A 5 -40.73 25.87 -44.22
CA PHE A 5 -40.25 24.91 -43.23
C PHE A 5 -38.89 25.29 -42.62
N LYS A 6 -37.96 25.86 -43.41
CA LYS A 6 -36.64 26.28 -42.92
C LYS A 6 -36.71 27.43 -41.90
N ALA A 7 -37.62 28.39 -42.10
CA ALA A 7 -37.83 29.49 -41.16
C ALA A 7 -38.42 29.01 -39.82
N LEU A 8 -39.34 28.03 -39.88
CA LEU A 8 -39.98 27.46 -38.68
C LEU A 8 -39.00 26.60 -37.85
N THR A 9 -38.10 25.86 -38.51
CA THR A 9 -37.06 25.07 -37.81
C THR A 9 -35.98 25.94 -37.18
N ILE A 10 -35.59 27.05 -37.81
CA ILE A 10 -34.61 27.99 -37.25
C ILE A 10 -35.19 28.73 -36.03
N LEU A 11 -36.48 29.10 -36.09
CA LEU A 11 -37.16 29.73 -34.95
C LEU A 11 -37.32 28.78 -33.76
N ALA A 12 -37.62 27.50 -34.01
CA ALA A 12 -37.72 26.46 -32.97
C ALA A 12 -36.37 26.18 -32.28
N ILE A 13 -35.26 26.17 -33.02
CA ILE A 13 -33.90 26.00 -32.48
C ILE A 13 -33.50 27.21 -31.64
N PHE A 14 -33.87 28.44 -32.05
CA PHE A 14 -33.58 29.66 -31.29
C PHE A 14 -34.40 29.77 -29.99
N THR A 15 -35.63 29.24 -29.97
CA THR A 15 -36.44 29.16 -28.75
C THR A 15 -35.96 28.07 -27.77
N LEU A 16 -35.39 26.96 -28.26
CA LEU A 16 -34.77 25.95 -27.38
C LEU A 16 -33.44 26.44 -26.77
N SER A 17 -32.65 27.27 -27.47
CA SER A 17 -31.44 27.87 -26.90
C SER A 17 -31.71 28.86 -25.76
N LEU A 18 -32.86 29.54 -25.77
CA LEU A 18 -33.25 30.48 -24.71
C LEU A 18 -33.74 29.78 -23.42
N LEU A 19 -34.27 28.55 -23.54
CA LEU A 19 -34.66 27.71 -22.39
C LEU A 19 -33.45 26.98 -21.77
N GLY A 20 -32.40 26.72 -22.55
CA GLY A 20 -31.15 26.13 -22.07
C GLY A 20 -30.31 27.09 -21.20
N CYS A 21 -30.26 28.38 -21.55
CA CYS A 21 -29.48 29.37 -20.79
C CYS A 21 -30.01 29.61 -19.36
N ARG A 22 -31.33 29.63 -19.16
CA ARG A 22 -31.92 29.89 -17.83
C ARG A 22 -31.60 28.78 -16.82
N LYS A 23 -31.61 27.53 -17.28
CA LYS A 23 -31.30 26.37 -16.41
C LYS A 23 -29.82 26.34 -16.01
N TRP A 24 -28.92 26.80 -16.88
CA TRP A 24 -27.48 26.89 -16.59
C TRP A 24 -27.13 27.98 -15.55
N GLU A 25 -27.79 29.13 -15.61
CA GLU A 25 -27.64 30.19 -14.60
C GLU A 25 -28.10 29.72 -13.22
N ASP A 26 -29.22 29.00 -13.12
CA ASP A 26 -29.71 28.43 -11.85
C ASP A 26 -28.75 27.39 -11.24
N HIS A 27 -28.04 26.61 -12.06
CA HIS A 27 -27.07 25.62 -11.58
C HIS A 27 -25.73 26.23 -11.11
N THR A 28 -25.42 27.47 -11.49
CA THR A 28 -24.15 28.15 -11.16
C THR A 28 -24.31 29.29 -10.16
N LYS A 29 -25.54 29.76 -9.91
CA LYS A 29 -25.84 30.86 -8.99
C LYS A 29 -25.27 30.61 -7.59
N ILE A 30 -24.58 31.62 -7.05
CA ILE A 30 -24.14 31.67 -5.66
C ILE A 30 -25.10 32.61 -4.94
N ASP A 31 -26.01 32.07 -4.13
CA ASP A 31 -27.09 32.87 -3.53
C ASP A 31 -26.62 33.78 -2.37
N ASN A 32 -25.46 33.51 -1.76
CA ASN A 32 -24.98 34.19 -0.56
C ASN A 32 -23.58 34.80 -0.74
N GLN A 33 -23.47 35.71 -1.71
CA GLN A 33 -22.21 36.36 -2.11
C GLN A 33 -22.08 37.79 -1.58
N ASP A 34 -20.98 38.07 -0.88
CA ASP A 34 -20.56 39.41 -0.47
C ASP A 34 -19.06 39.61 -0.72
N LEU A 35 -18.73 40.10 -1.92
CA LEU A 35 -17.34 40.37 -2.33
C LEU A 35 -16.77 41.68 -1.76
N SER A 36 -17.55 42.45 -1.00
CA SER A 36 -17.06 43.68 -0.36
C SER A 36 -16.20 43.39 0.86
N GLN A 37 -16.37 42.19 1.44
CA GLN A 37 -15.67 41.73 2.63
C GLN A 37 -14.70 40.60 2.31
N ASP A 38 -13.62 40.50 3.09
CA ASP A 38 -12.75 39.32 3.13
C ASP A 38 -13.23 38.30 4.19
N LEU A 39 -12.62 37.12 4.23
CA LEU A 39 -12.93 36.05 5.19
C LEU A 39 -12.76 36.52 6.64
N TRP A 40 -11.74 37.32 6.92
CA TRP A 40 -11.51 37.85 8.27
C TRP A 40 -12.65 38.78 8.70
N GLN A 41 -13.06 39.71 7.84
CA GLN A 41 -14.20 40.60 8.07
C GLN A 41 -15.50 39.81 8.22
N ALA A 42 -15.73 38.79 7.40
CA ALA A 42 -16.92 37.96 7.47
C ALA A 42 -17.01 37.13 8.75
N VAL A 43 -15.87 36.73 9.33
CA VAL A 43 -15.78 36.01 10.61
C VAL A 43 -15.90 36.99 11.79
N SER A 44 -15.09 38.04 11.83
CA SER A 44 -15.02 39.00 12.94
C SER A 44 -16.28 39.86 13.11
N SER A 45 -17.01 40.13 12.02
CA SER A 45 -18.29 40.87 12.08
C SER A 45 -19.48 40.01 12.48
N ASN A 46 -19.33 38.68 12.51
CA ASN A 46 -20.42 37.77 12.85
C ASN A 46 -20.48 37.55 14.37
N PRO A 47 -21.56 37.98 15.06
CA PRO A 47 -21.67 37.82 16.51
C PRO A 47 -21.63 36.37 16.99
N ALA A 48 -22.05 35.41 16.16
CA ALA A 48 -22.04 33.99 16.50
C ALA A 48 -20.64 33.35 16.44
N LEU A 49 -19.64 34.05 15.88
CA LEU A 49 -18.26 33.58 15.69
C LEU A 49 -17.26 34.35 16.56
N SER A 50 -17.73 35.07 17.58
CA SER A 50 -16.90 36.00 18.36
C SER A 50 -15.71 35.31 19.03
N LYS A 51 -15.90 34.13 19.61
CA LYS A 51 -14.82 33.32 20.21
C LYS A 51 -13.87 32.79 19.14
N PHE A 52 -14.40 32.36 17.99
CA PHE A 52 -13.58 31.87 16.88
C PHE A 52 -12.67 32.97 16.35
N SER A 53 -13.18 34.20 16.16
CA SER A 53 -12.35 35.35 15.78
C SER A 53 -11.27 35.66 16.82
N GLN A 54 -11.61 35.60 18.11
CA GLN A 54 -10.64 35.85 19.19
C GLN A 54 -9.50 34.82 19.17
N TYR A 55 -9.80 33.54 18.93
CA TYR A 55 -8.79 32.49 18.82
C TYR A 55 -7.92 32.64 17.57
N LEU A 56 -8.49 33.10 16.45
CA LEU A 56 -7.72 33.41 15.24
C LEU A 56 -6.74 34.57 15.46
N GLU A 57 -7.16 35.64 16.15
CA GLU A 57 -6.28 36.77 16.49
C GLU A 57 -5.17 36.34 17.45
N SER A 58 -5.52 35.62 18.53
CA SER A 58 -4.54 35.22 19.54
C SER A 58 -3.46 34.27 18.99
N THR A 59 -3.78 33.53 17.92
CA THR A 59 -2.84 32.64 17.22
C THR A 59 -2.21 33.26 15.98
N GLY A 60 -2.56 34.50 15.61
CA GLY A 60 -2.08 35.21 14.42
C GLY A 60 -2.57 34.64 13.08
N LEU A 61 -3.61 33.81 13.10
CA LEU A 61 -4.23 33.21 11.92
C LEU A 61 -5.19 34.16 11.20
N ASP A 62 -5.57 35.27 11.84
CA ASP A 62 -6.28 36.39 11.21
C ASP A 62 -5.54 36.91 9.96
N SER A 63 -4.21 36.94 10.01
CA SER A 63 -3.35 37.34 8.88
C SER A 63 -3.50 36.44 7.65
N ILE A 64 -3.76 35.14 7.84
CA ILE A 64 -4.02 34.19 6.76
C ILE A 64 -5.35 34.53 6.09
N LEU A 65 -6.39 34.79 6.88
CA LEU A 65 -7.73 35.12 6.39
C LEU A 65 -7.83 36.53 5.76
N LYS A 66 -6.87 37.42 6.03
CA LYS A 66 -6.70 38.72 5.36
C LYS A 66 -5.90 38.65 4.05
N SER A 67 -5.24 37.51 3.78
CA SER A 67 -4.37 37.39 2.62
C SER A 67 -5.17 37.31 1.31
N SER A 68 -4.49 37.54 0.18
CA SER A 68 -5.09 37.45 -1.15
C SER A 68 -5.34 36.01 -1.64
N LYS A 69 -4.91 35.00 -0.87
CA LYS A 69 -5.12 33.60 -1.20
C LYS A 69 -6.57 33.21 -0.92
N THR A 70 -7.05 32.24 -1.69
CA THR A 70 -8.41 31.72 -1.57
C THR A 70 -8.48 30.60 -0.54
N TYR A 71 -9.42 30.68 0.40
CA TYR A 71 -9.62 29.64 1.41
C TYR A 71 -11.09 29.19 1.52
N THR A 72 -11.30 28.06 2.20
CA THR A 72 -12.59 27.74 2.82
C THR A 72 -12.40 27.65 4.32
N VAL A 73 -13.30 28.27 5.08
CA VAL A 73 -13.31 28.27 6.53
C VAL A 73 -14.57 27.57 7.02
N TRP A 74 -14.42 26.55 7.86
CA TRP A 74 -15.52 25.91 8.58
C TRP A 74 -15.51 26.41 10.02
N ALA A 75 -16.11 27.56 10.28
CA ALA A 75 -16.05 28.23 11.57
C ALA A 75 -17.06 27.61 12.56
N PRO A 76 -16.60 27.00 13.67
CA PRO A 76 -17.51 26.58 14.73
C PRO A 76 -18.11 27.80 15.42
N ASP A 77 -19.42 27.77 15.67
CA ASP A 77 -20.09 28.83 16.42
C ASP A 77 -19.68 28.85 17.91
N ASP A 78 -20.04 29.94 18.60
CA ASP A 78 -19.67 30.14 20.00
C ASP A 78 -20.24 29.08 20.96
N ALA A 79 -21.33 28.41 20.56
CA ALA A 79 -21.93 27.28 21.28
C ALA A 79 -21.13 25.99 21.07
N ALA A 80 -20.69 25.73 19.84
CA ALA A 80 -19.79 24.64 19.49
C ALA A 80 -18.47 24.76 20.26
N LEU A 81 -17.87 25.95 20.29
CA LEU A 81 -16.62 26.22 21.01
C LEU A 81 -16.77 26.18 22.52
N ALA A 82 -17.98 26.34 23.08
CA ALA A 82 -18.21 26.19 24.52
C ALA A 82 -17.97 24.75 25.01
N THR A 83 -18.07 23.75 24.10
CA THR A 83 -17.82 22.34 24.39
C THR A 83 -16.39 21.88 24.11
N LEU A 84 -15.53 22.78 23.62
CA LEU A 84 -14.14 22.48 23.30
C LEU A 84 -13.35 22.18 24.58
N ASP A 85 -12.49 21.16 24.53
CA ASP A 85 -11.61 20.80 25.65
C ASP A 85 -10.75 22.01 26.06
N PRO A 86 -10.83 22.45 27.34
CA PRO A 86 -10.00 23.55 27.85
C PRO A 86 -8.49 23.34 27.65
N ALA A 87 -8.02 22.09 27.58
CA ALA A 87 -6.62 21.76 27.33
C ALA A 87 -6.16 22.10 25.90
N ILE A 88 -7.09 22.22 24.94
CA ILE A 88 -6.79 22.72 23.59
C ILE A 88 -6.63 24.24 23.64
N VAL A 89 -7.50 24.92 24.37
CA VAL A 89 -7.53 26.40 24.44
C VAL A 89 -6.32 26.95 25.21
N SER A 90 -5.86 26.25 26.25
CA SER A 90 -4.74 26.68 27.08
C SER A 90 -3.36 26.47 26.45
N ASP A 91 -3.25 25.63 25.42
CA ASP A 91 -2.01 25.33 24.70
C ASP A 91 -2.04 26.03 23.32
N PRO A 92 -1.22 27.09 23.11
CA PRO A 92 -1.20 27.83 21.85
C PRO A 92 -0.89 26.96 20.61
N VAL A 93 -0.09 25.90 20.75
CA VAL A 93 0.26 25.01 19.63
C VAL A 93 -0.94 24.14 19.26
N ARG A 94 -1.65 23.60 20.27
CA ARG A 94 -2.87 22.81 20.04
C ARG A 94 -4.00 23.68 19.50
N LEU A 95 -4.20 24.87 20.06
CA LEU A 95 -5.21 25.81 19.59
C LEU A 95 -4.95 26.20 18.12
N ARG A 96 -3.70 26.53 17.78
CA ARG A 96 -3.33 26.85 16.40
C ARG A 96 -3.58 25.67 15.45
N SER A 97 -3.20 24.45 15.84
CA SER A 97 -3.45 23.24 15.04
C SER A 97 -4.94 22.96 14.86
N PHE A 98 -5.74 23.17 15.91
CA PHE A 98 -7.19 23.09 15.87
C PHE A 98 -7.79 24.08 14.87
N LEU A 99 -7.41 25.36 14.93
CA LEU A 99 -7.93 26.37 14.01
C LEU A 99 -7.52 26.09 12.56
N LEU A 100 -6.28 25.67 12.32
CA LEU A 100 -5.82 25.26 10.99
C LEU A 100 -6.54 24.02 10.45
N ASN A 101 -7.11 23.17 11.32
CA ASN A 101 -7.98 22.05 10.94
C ASN A 101 -9.36 22.49 10.40
N HIS A 102 -9.68 23.79 10.51
CA HIS A 102 -10.92 24.39 10.04
C HIS A 102 -10.70 25.32 8.84
N ILE A 103 -9.50 25.34 8.25
CA ILE A 103 -9.16 26.16 7.09
C ILE A 103 -8.54 25.27 5.99
N SER A 104 -9.04 25.37 4.77
CA SER A 104 -8.50 24.67 3.58
C SER A 104 -8.06 25.66 2.50
N ASN A 105 -7.09 25.27 1.67
CA ASN A 105 -6.45 26.09 0.61
C ASN A 105 -7.25 26.21 -0.70
N GLN A 106 -8.51 25.75 -0.73
CA GLN A 106 -9.37 25.84 -1.92
C GLN A 106 -10.76 26.31 -1.52
N SER A 107 -11.56 26.78 -2.48
CA SER A 107 -12.98 27.08 -2.30
C SER A 107 -13.80 25.82 -2.47
N TYR A 108 -14.53 25.44 -1.42
CA TYR A 108 -15.47 24.32 -1.42
C TYR A 108 -16.85 24.83 -1.07
N PHE A 109 -17.79 24.61 -2.00
CA PHE A 109 -19.20 24.86 -1.81
C PHE A 109 -19.94 23.56 -1.50
N THR A 110 -21.11 23.63 -0.89
CA THR A 110 -21.94 22.44 -0.61
C THR A 110 -22.29 21.65 -1.88
N ARG A 111 -22.46 22.34 -3.01
CA ARG A 111 -22.66 21.72 -4.33
C ARG A 111 -21.47 20.87 -4.81
N ASP A 112 -20.27 21.12 -4.31
CA ASP A 112 -19.06 20.37 -4.71
C ASP A 112 -18.96 19.04 -3.96
N ALA A 113 -19.74 18.85 -2.89
CA ALA A 113 -19.71 17.68 -2.02
C ALA A 113 -20.98 16.80 -2.16
N GLN A 114 -21.42 16.56 -3.40
CA GLN A 114 -22.50 15.59 -3.67
C GLN A 114 -22.09 14.16 -3.28
N ASP A 115 -20.81 13.85 -3.46
CA ASP A 115 -20.13 12.67 -2.93
C ASP A 115 -19.12 13.09 -1.86
N THR A 116 -18.57 12.12 -1.12
CA THR A 116 -17.60 12.39 -0.07
C THR A 116 -16.32 12.97 -0.68
N VAL A 117 -16.04 14.24 -0.38
CA VAL A 117 -14.80 14.92 -0.75
C VAL A 117 -13.85 14.93 0.43
N ARG A 118 -12.61 14.49 0.19
CA ARG A 118 -11.57 14.48 1.22
C ARG A 118 -10.74 15.76 1.12
N LEU A 119 -10.87 16.63 2.12
CA LEU A 119 -10.32 17.99 2.09
C LEU A 119 -8.99 18.06 2.82
N GLY A 120 -7.95 18.49 2.11
CA GLY A 120 -6.68 18.84 2.75
C GLY A 120 -6.79 20.16 3.52
N MET A 121 -6.51 20.11 4.81
CA MET A 121 -6.54 21.25 5.72
C MET A 121 -5.16 21.89 5.87
N LEU A 122 -5.09 23.13 6.35
CA LEU A 122 -3.82 23.84 6.51
C LEU A 122 -2.89 23.24 7.57
N ASN A 123 -3.41 22.44 8.51
CA ASN A 123 -2.58 21.68 9.46
C ASN A 123 -1.97 20.40 8.85
N GLY A 124 -2.23 20.12 7.56
CA GLY A 124 -1.77 18.92 6.86
C GLY A 124 -2.64 17.68 7.06
N LYS A 125 -3.70 17.76 7.89
CA LYS A 125 -4.69 16.69 8.07
C LYS A 125 -5.77 16.75 7.00
N TYR A 126 -6.56 15.69 6.93
CA TYR A 126 -7.70 15.61 6.04
C TYR A 126 -8.99 15.46 6.84
N ASN A 127 -10.06 16.09 6.34
CA ASN A 127 -11.42 15.91 6.86
C ASN A 127 -12.37 15.64 5.69
N ASN A 128 -13.43 14.86 5.97
CA ASN A 128 -14.44 14.55 4.97
C ASN A 128 -15.47 15.66 4.88
N PHE A 129 -15.89 15.99 3.67
CA PHE A 129 -16.99 16.90 3.40
C PHE A 129 -18.01 16.19 2.52
N LEU A 130 -19.24 16.10 3.00
CA LEU A 130 -20.32 15.38 2.34
C LEU A 130 -21.63 16.11 2.59
N ASN A 131 -22.28 16.57 1.53
CA ASN A 131 -23.50 17.36 1.56
C ASN A 131 -23.36 18.58 2.51
N ASN A 132 -24.19 18.66 3.55
CA ASN A 132 -24.15 19.71 4.57
C ASN A 132 -23.36 19.31 5.83
N ASN A 133 -22.50 18.29 5.75
CA ASN A 133 -21.70 17.85 6.90
C ASN A 133 -20.20 17.97 6.63
N PHE A 134 -19.50 18.65 7.54
CA PHE A 134 -18.05 18.68 7.61
C PHE A 134 -17.61 17.75 8.75
N ALA A 135 -16.99 16.63 8.39
CA ALA A 135 -16.73 15.49 9.26
C ALA A 135 -18.01 15.11 10.05
N ASP A 136 -17.97 15.20 11.38
CA ASP A 136 -19.10 14.90 12.26
C ASP A 136 -19.88 16.17 12.69
N ALA A 137 -19.67 17.31 12.02
CA ALA A 137 -20.34 18.59 12.27
C ALA A 137 -21.31 18.95 11.14
N THR A 138 -22.46 19.52 11.50
CA THR A 138 -23.46 20.00 10.53
C THR A 138 -23.25 21.48 10.26
N ILE A 139 -23.31 21.86 8.99
CA ILE A 139 -23.23 23.24 8.54
C ILE A 139 -24.58 23.93 8.82
N THR A 140 -24.56 24.98 9.63
CA THR A 140 -25.73 25.79 10.01
C THR A 140 -25.94 26.97 9.06
N THR A 141 -24.85 27.57 8.57
CA THR A 141 -24.86 28.59 7.53
C THR A 141 -23.88 28.19 6.46
N ALA A 142 -24.38 27.86 5.27
CA ALA A 142 -23.58 27.37 4.16
C ALA A 142 -23.23 28.47 3.15
N ASP A 143 -22.14 28.24 2.42
CA ASP A 143 -21.81 28.89 1.15
C ASP A 143 -21.76 30.43 1.20
N LYS A 144 -21.35 31.03 2.33
CA LYS A 144 -21.11 32.48 2.36
C LYS A 144 -19.85 32.80 1.56
N PHE A 145 -20.04 33.24 0.33
CA PHE A 145 -18.95 33.51 -0.61
C PHE A 145 -18.46 34.95 -0.46
N VAL A 146 -17.17 35.11 -0.19
CA VAL A 146 -16.54 36.40 0.07
C VAL A 146 -15.32 36.61 -0.84
N ARG A 147 -14.70 37.79 -0.78
CA ARG A 147 -13.64 38.21 -1.71
C ARG A 147 -12.51 37.20 -1.88
N ASN A 148 -12.08 36.56 -0.80
CA ASN A 148 -10.95 35.64 -0.77
C ASN A 148 -11.33 34.24 -0.26
N GLY A 149 -12.59 33.81 -0.44
CA GLY A 149 -12.96 32.44 -0.13
C GLY A 149 -14.42 32.19 0.22
N VAL A 150 -14.66 31.07 0.91
CA VAL A 150 -15.99 30.62 1.35
C VAL A 150 -15.99 30.43 2.86
N LEU A 151 -17.02 30.92 3.54
CA LEU A 151 -17.27 30.69 4.95
C LEU A 151 -18.49 29.77 5.13
N HIS A 152 -18.28 28.69 5.87
CA HIS A 152 -19.33 27.82 6.42
C HIS A 152 -19.32 27.95 7.93
N VAL A 153 -20.49 28.09 8.54
CA VAL A 153 -20.65 28.04 10.00
C VAL A 153 -21.08 26.63 10.39
N ILE A 154 -20.43 26.04 11.40
CA ILE A 154 -20.69 24.67 11.86
C ILE A 154 -21.09 24.64 13.34
N ASN A 155 -21.89 23.65 13.70
CA ASN A 155 -22.41 23.49 15.08
C ASN A 155 -21.49 22.71 16.03
N LYS A 156 -20.30 22.30 15.58
CA LYS A 156 -19.35 21.51 16.38
C LYS A 156 -17.91 21.78 15.96
N GLY A 157 -17.01 21.93 16.93
CA GLY A 157 -15.57 22.03 16.67
C GLY A 157 -14.96 20.66 16.34
N ILE A 158 -14.26 20.54 15.21
CA ILE A 158 -13.60 19.31 14.79
C ILE A 158 -12.19 19.26 15.36
N VAL A 159 -11.99 18.42 16.37
CA VAL A 159 -10.69 18.19 17.00
C VAL A 159 -9.71 17.51 16.03
N VAL A 160 -8.43 17.83 16.18
CA VAL A 160 -7.36 17.24 15.37
C VAL A 160 -7.14 15.80 15.83
N LEU A 161 -7.38 14.84 14.94
CA LEU A 161 -7.08 13.44 15.20
C LEU A 161 -5.61 13.13 14.82
N PRO A 162 -4.94 12.27 15.60
CA PRO A 162 -3.62 11.77 15.21
C PRO A 162 -3.71 10.86 13.99
N SER A 163 -2.61 10.72 13.25
CA SER A 163 -2.48 9.70 12.21
C SER A 163 -2.38 8.31 12.84
N ILE A 164 -2.58 7.25 12.05
CA ILE A 164 -2.28 5.87 12.47
C ILE A 164 -0.82 5.76 12.92
N TRP A 165 0.12 6.43 12.24
CA TRP A 165 1.52 6.41 12.65
C TRP A 165 1.75 7.09 14.00
N ASP A 166 1.14 8.25 14.25
CA ASP A 166 1.24 8.92 15.56
C ASP A 166 0.59 8.09 16.67
N PHE A 167 -0.52 7.42 16.37
CA PHE A 167 -1.14 6.45 17.27
C PHE A 167 -0.19 5.29 17.61
N ILE A 168 0.48 4.69 16.62
CA ILE A 168 1.47 3.63 16.83
C ILE A 168 2.59 4.10 17.76
N LYS A 169 3.20 5.26 17.48
CA LYS A 169 4.28 5.84 18.31
C LYS A 169 3.85 6.10 19.76
N SER A 170 2.66 6.68 19.94
CA SER A 170 2.14 7.03 21.27
C SER A 170 1.68 5.85 22.12
N THR A 171 1.47 4.68 21.52
CA THR A 171 0.92 3.49 22.19
C THR A 171 1.90 2.31 22.25
N THR A 172 3.19 2.56 22.03
CA THR A 172 4.26 1.54 22.13
C THR A 172 4.35 0.92 23.53
N GLY A 173 4.06 1.67 24.59
CA GLY A 173 3.99 1.12 25.96
C GLY A 173 2.76 0.25 26.25
N THR A 174 1.74 0.30 25.39
CA THR A 174 0.46 -0.41 25.56
C THR A 174 0.39 -1.67 24.70
N TYR A 175 0.79 -1.56 23.43
CA TYR A 175 0.71 -2.65 22.46
C TYR A 175 2.10 -3.11 22.04
N LEU A 176 2.43 -4.38 22.32
CA LEU A 176 3.70 -4.99 21.92
C LEU A 176 3.88 -4.96 20.39
N GLN A 177 2.77 -5.12 19.65
CA GLN A 177 2.73 -4.98 18.21
C GLN A 177 3.24 -3.60 17.74
N ASN A 178 2.76 -2.52 18.38
CA ASN A 178 3.18 -1.16 18.04
C ASN A 178 4.62 -0.88 18.45
N ALA A 179 5.06 -1.40 19.61
CA ALA A 179 6.46 -1.32 20.02
C ALA A 179 7.40 -1.96 18.99
N TYR A 180 7.05 -3.16 18.52
CA TYR A 180 7.80 -3.85 17.48
C TYR A 180 7.83 -3.04 16.18
N ILE A 181 6.68 -2.61 15.67
CA ILE A 181 6.60 -1.80 14.43
C ILE A 181 7.46 -0.54 14.55
N ASN A 182 7.36 0.18 15.67
CA ASN A 182 8.15 1.38 15.93
C ASN A 182 9.65 1.07 15.99
N SER A 183 10.06 -0.10 16.48
CA SER A 183 11.47 -0.50 16.53
C SER A 183 12.13 -0.74 15.15
N LEU A 184 11.34 -0.80 14.07
CA LEU A 184 11.82 -1.04 12.71
C LEU A 184 12.37 0.22 12.02
N ASP A 185 12.75 1.23 12.80
CA ASP A 185 13.37 2.46 12.34
C ASP A 185 14.80 2.20 11.84
N PHE A 186 15.15 2.85 10.75
CA PHE A 186 16.48 2.81 10.16
C PHE A 186 16.79 4.14 9.47
N ASN A 187 18.07 4.47 9.33
CA ASN A 187 18.48 5.64 8.55
C ASN A 187 18.67 5.22 7.10
N ALA A 188 17.87 5.79 6.20
CA ALA A 188 18.06 5.67 4.76
C ALA A 188 18.94 6.80 4.25
N PHE A 189 19.73 6.52 3.21
CA PHE A 189 20.53 7.53 2.53
C PHE A 189 19.69 8.20 1.43
N ASP A 190 19.59 9.51 1.47
CA ASP A 190 18.97 10.37 0.47
C ASP A 190 20.06 11.24 -0.19
N PRO A 191 20.39 10.99 -1.48
CA PRO A 191 21.42 11.72 -2.19
C PRO A 191 21.10 13.22 -2.38
N ASP A 192 19.83 13.62 -2.40
CA ASP A 192 19.41 15.01 -2.65
C ASP A 192 19.66 15.90 -1.42
N LEU A 193 19.66 15.30 -0.23
CA LEU A 193 19.97 15.95 1.05
C LEU A 193 21.45 15.76 1.46
N ALA A 194 22.19 14.95 0.71
CA ALA A 194 23.59 14.67 0.96
C ALA A 194 24.51 15.73 0.35
N ILE A 195 25.61 16.02 1.02
CA ILE A 195 26.62 16.96 0.51
C ILE A 195 27.62 16.16 -0.30
N ILE A 196 27.81 16.53 -1.57
CA ILE A 196 28.85 15.95 -2.43
C ILE A 196 30.21 16.50 -1.96
N ASP A 197 31.14 15.59 -1.67
CA ASP A 197 32.48 15.92 -1.21
C ASP A 197 33.49 15.86 -2.38
N SER A 198 33.41 14.82 -3.21
CA SER A 198 34.23 14.67 -4.42
C SER A 198 33.52 13.82 -5.47
N ILE A 199 34.15 13.63 -6.63
CA ILE A 199 33.68 12.71 -7.67
C ILE A 199 34.70 11.57 -7.80
N SER A 200 34.22 10.33 -7.77
CA SER A 200 35.09 9.16 -7.93
C SER A 200 35.73 9.15 -9.32
N SER A 201 37.05 9.12 -9.38
CA SER A 201 37.79 8.97 -10.64
C SER A 201 37.65 7.60 -11.28
N THR A 202 37.19 6.59 -10.52
CA THR A 202 37.02 5.20 -11.01
C THR A 202 35.61 4.94 -11.52
N THR A 203 34.58 5.40 -10.80
CA THR A 203 33.18 5.12 -11.16
C THR A 203 32.48 6.31 -11.81
N GLY A 204 33.06 7.52 -11.75
CA GLY A 204 32.42 8.76 -12.20
C GLY A 204 31.25 9.20 -11.33
N LEU A 205 30.99 8.52 -10.21
CA LEU A 205 29.86 8.80 -9.32
C LEU A 205 30.25 9.79 -8.20
N PRO A 206 29.31 10.64 -7.75
CA PRO A 206 29.52 11.51 -6.60
C PRO A 206 29.86 10.69 -5.34
N ILE A 207 30.88 11.13 -4.63
CA ILE A 207 31.24 10.64 -3.29
C ILE A 207 30.67 11.66 -2.31
N TYR A 208 29.74 11.19 -1.48
CA TYR A 208 29.07 12.02 -0.49
C TYR A 208 29.86 12.08 0.81
N ARG A 209 29.78 13.24 1.49
CA ARG A 209 30.38 13.43 2.80
C ARG A 209 29.73 12.48 3.80
N PRO A 210 30.52 11.69 4.56
CA PRO A 210 30.00 10.79 5.58
C PRO A 210 29.09 11.51 6.58
N GLY A 211 27.94 10.91 6.91
CA GLY A 211 26.97 11.46 7.85
C GLY A 211 26.01 12.50 7.28
N THR A 212 26.09 12.83 5.98
CA THR A 212 25.10 13.69 5.30
C THR A 212 24.05 12.85 4.57
N GLY A 213 22.86 13.42 4.35
CA GLY A 213 21.76 12.74 3.64
C GLY A 213 21.13 11.57 4.40
N LEU A 214 21.30 11.46 5.72
CA LEU A 214 20.65 10.40 6.50
C LEU A 214 19.24 10.84 6.91
N VAL A 215 18.23 10.15 6.40
CA VAL A 215 16.81 10.40 6.69
C VAL A 215 16.26 9.23 7.50
N PRO A 216 15.66 9.48 8.68
CA PRO A 216 15.01 8.42 9.45
C PRO A 216 13.78 7.91 8.69
N ARG A 217 13.71 6.59 8.51
CA ARG A 217 12.59 5.88 7.89
C ARG A 217 12.23 4.67 8.73
N ASN A 218 11.05 4.12 8.50
CA ASN A 218 10.60 2.90 9.16
C ASN A 218 10.30 1.82 8.12
N ARG A 219 10.83 0.61 8.32
CA ARG A 219 10.68 -0.50 7.37
C ARG A 219 9.22 -0.90 7.16
N PHE A 220 8.38 -0.79 8.19
CA PHE A 220 6.96 -1.10 8.07
C PHE A 220 6.26 -0.12 7.14
N ASN A 221 6.53 1.18 7.29
CA ASN A 221 5.98 2.22 6.41
C ASN A 221 6.46 2.08 4.96
N ASP A 222 7.69 1.61 4.75
CA ASP A 222 8.26 1.41 3.41
C ASP A 222 7.74 0.14 2.72
N ARG A 223 7.62 -0.98 3.45
CA ARG A 223 7.27 -2.28 2.86
C ARG A 223 5.77 -2.57 2.85
N VAL A 224 5.03 -2.14 3.88
CA VAL A 224 3.58 -2.38 4.02
C VAL A 224 2.81 -1.19 3.42
N PHE A 225 2.46 -0.19 4.21
CA PHE A 225 1.83 1.04 3.72
C PHE A 225 2.40 2.21 4.50
N ASN A 226 2.52 3.37 3.86
CA ASN A 226 2.98 4.57 4.55
C ASN A 226 1.85 5.13 5.43
N LEU A 227 1.83 4.73 6.70
CA LEU A 227 0.80 5.13 7.67
C LEU A 227 0.95 6.58 8.14
N MET A 228 1.98 7.29 7.67
CA MET A 228 2.15 8.73 7.85
C MET A 228 1.46 9.55 6.77
N ASP A 229 1.14 8.92 5.63
CA ASP A 229 0.49 9.60 4.51
C ASP A 229 -0.95 9.93 4.88
N GLU A 230 -1.22 11.22 5.05
CA GLU A 230 -2.53 11.74 5.38
C GLU A 230 -3.47 11.77 4.18
N SER A 231 -2.96 11.67 2.94
CA SER A 231 -3.78 11.72 1.73
C SER A 231 -4.53 10.41 1.45
N LYS A 232 -4.05 9.31 2.04
CA LYS A 232 -4.65 7.98 1.95
C LYS A 232 -5.37 7.61 3.24
N GLU A 233 -6.19 6.58 3.15
CA GLU A 233 -6.89 6.01 4.31
C GLU A 233 -6.53 4.54 4.47
N TYR A 234 -6.45 4.08 5.72
CA TYR A 234 -6.11 2.70 6.03
C TYR A 234 -6.98 2.13 7.16
N THR A 235 -7.06 0.80 7.20
CA THR A 235 -7.57 0.06 8.35
C THR A 235 -6.41 -0.74 8.95
N TYR A 236 -6.11 -0.47 10.22
CA TYR A 236 -5.04 -1.13 10.95
C TYR A 236 -5.60 -2.03 12.04
N PHE A 237 -5.17 -3.28 12.07
CA PHE A 237 -5.59 -4.26 13.06
C PHE A 237 -4.49 -4.47 14.10
N ILE A 238 -4.84 -4.36 15.38
CA ILE A 238 -3.96 -4.67 16.50
C ILE A 238 -4.45 -5.95 17.15
N ILE A 239 -3.55 -6.90 17.33
CA ILE A 239 -3.80 -8.09 18.13
C ILE A 239 -3.43 -7.77 19.58
N ALA A 240 -4.28 -8.16 20.54
CA ALA A 240 -3.99 -8.04 21.96
C ALA A 240 -2.68 -8.76 22.30
N ASN A 241 -1.93 -8.23 23.28
CA ASN A 241 -0.55 -8.65 23.55
C ASN A 241 -0.39 -10.18 23.74
N ALA A 242 -1.35 -10.84 24.39
CA ALA A 242 -1.33 -12.31 24.54
C ALA A 242 -1.47 -13.03 23.18
N GLY A 243 -2.42 -12.62 22.34
CA GLY A 243 -2.61 -13.17 21.01
C GLY A 243 -1.42 -12.90 20.08
N TYR A 244 -0.83 -11.70 20.17
CA TYR A 244 0.36 -11.33 19.40
C TYR A 244 1.56 -12.25 19.72
N THR A 245 1.82 -12.49 21.01
CA THR A 245 2.92 -13.38 21.42
C THR A 245 2.68 -14.81 20.96
N LEU A 246 1.45 -15.33 21.14
CA LEU A 246 1.09 -16.68 20.69
C LEU A 246 1.28 -16.86 19.18
N GLU A 247 0.79 -15.92 18.39
CA GLU A 247 0.91 -15.97 16.93
C GLU A 247 2.39 -15.88 16.51
N SER A 248 3.13 -14.91 17.05
CA SER A 248 4.56 -14.74 16.75
C SER A 248 5.38 -15.99 17.10
N ASP A 249 5.16 -16.58 18.28
CA ASP A 249 5.83 -17.82 18.69
C ASP A 249 5.50 -19.00 17.76
N SER A 250 4.25 -19.11 17.31
CA SER A 250 3.82 -20.16 16.38
C SER A 250 4.57 -20.10 15.03
N LEU A 251 4.96 -18.90 14.60
CA LEU A 251 5.62 -18.65 13.31
C LEU A 251 7.13 -18.90 13.35
N LYS A 252 7.76 -18.92 14.53
CA LYS A 252 9.23 -19.07 14.67
C LYS A 252 9.78 -20.32 13.96
N LYS A 253 9.04 -21.43 13.97
CA LYS A 253 9.44 -22.66 13.27
C LYS A 253 9.57 -22.48 11.75
N TYR A 254 8.75 -21.61 11.15
CA TYR A 254 8.75 -21.35 9.71
C TYR A 254 9.73 -20.23 9.31
N PHE A 255 10.17 -19.40 10.25
CA PHE A 255 11.10 -18.29 10.01
C PHE A 255 12.44 -18.46 10.75
N LYS A 256 12.86 -19.72 10.94
CA LYS A 256 14.09 -20.07 11.63
C LYS A 256 15.31 -19.46 10.94
N ALA A 257 16.16 -18.79 11.70
CA ALA A 257 17.45 -18.26 11.27
C ALA A 257 18.58 -18.79 12.18
N PRO A 258 19.87 -18.61 11.81
CA PRO A 258 21.00 -19.05 12.64
C PRO A 258 21.02 -18.45 14.05
N LEU A 259 20.55 -17.20 14.19
CA LEU A 259 20.43 -16.51 15.47
C LEU A 259 18.98 -16.48 15.94
N THR A 260 18.77 -16.66 17.25
CA THR A 260 17.45 -16.62 17.88
C THR A 260 16.80 -15.25 17.73
N SER A 261 17.55 -14.16 17.95
CA SER A 261 17.05 -12.79 17.79
C SER A 261 16.56 -12.49 16.37
N THR A 262 17.23 -13.04 15.35
CA THR A 262 16.79 -12.92 13.95
C THR A 262 15.52 -13.73 13.71
N THR A 263 15.41 -14.94 14.28
CA THR A 263 14.20 -15.75 14.21
C THR A 263 13.00 -15.03 14.84
N ASP A 264 13.20 -14.47 16.03
CA ASP A 264 12.17 -13.71 16.76
C ASP A 264 11.73 -12.47 15.96
N SER A 265 12.68 -11.74 15.39
CA SER A 265 12.40 -10.57 14.56
C SER A 265 11.67 -10.93 13.26
N LEU A 266 12.04 -12.02 12.58
CA LEU A 266 11.37 -12.48 11.36
C LEU A 266 9.96 -12.99 11.64
N ALA A 267 9.75 -13.70 12.74
CA ALA A 267 8.43 -14.15 13.15
C ALA A 267 7.52 -12.97 13.46
N ALA A 268 7.99 -12.01 14.26
CA ALA A 268 7.27 -10.77 14.57
C ALA A 268 6.93 -9.97 13.29
N TRP A 269 7.87 -9.84 12.34
CA TRP A 269 7.62 -9.20 11.04
C TRP A 269 6.46 -9.85 10.31
N ASN A 270 6.47 -11.19 10.23
CA ASN A 270 5.43 -11.94 9.54
C ASN A 270 4.11 -11.99 10.31
N THR A 271 4.08 -11.70 11.61
CA THR A 271 2.83 -11.45 12.35
C THR A 271 2.21 -10.11 11.96
N VAL A 272 3.00 -9.04 11.84
CA VAL A 272 2.45 -7.67 11.70
C VAL A 272 2.24 -7.20 10.27
N LYS A 273 3.04 -7.68 9.31
CA LYS A 273 3.06 -7.15 7.93
C LYS A 273 1.72 -7.26 7.19
N ASP A 274 0.86 -8.17 7.64
CA ASP A 274 -0.43 -8.48 7.02
C ASP A 274 -1.60 -7.75 7.69
N LEU A 275 -1.37 -6.99 8.78
CA LEU A 275 -2.43 -6.41 9.62
C LEU A 275 -2.88 -5.00 9.21
N VAL A 276 -2.63 -4.61 7.96
CA VAL A 276 -3.06 -3.32 7.39
C VAL A 276 -3.70 -3.54 6.03
N VAL A 277 -4.83 -2.87 5.82
CA VAL A 277 -5.55 -2.84 4.55
C VAL A 277 -5.74 -1.38 4.11
N GLU A 278 -5.64 -1.10 2.82
CA GLU A 278 -5.94 0.22 2.25
C GLU A 278 -7.46 0.47 2.20
N GLY A 279 -7.85 1.69 2.55
CA GLY A 279 -9.24 2.12 2.74
C GLY A 279 -9.78 1.88 4.16
N ILE A 280 -10.84 2.62 4.50
CA ILE A 280 -11.61 2.41 5.73
C ILE A 280 -12.51 1.18 5.54
N ARG A 281 -12.39 0.20 6.45
CA ARG A 281 -13.21 -1.03 6.48
C ARG A 281 -14.03 -1.06 7.75
N GLN A 282 -15.35 -1.13 7.63
CA GLN A 282 -16.20 -1.28 8.79
C GLN A 282 -16.23 -2.75 9.23
N PRO A 283 -16.62 -3.07 10.47
CA PRO A 283 -16.70 -4.45 10.94
C PRO A 283 -17.59 -5.36 10.08
N ALA A 284 -18.61 -4.80 9.42
CA ALA A 284 -19.44 -5.51 8.45
C ALA A 284 -18.67 -5.97 7.19
N ASP A 285 -17.59 -5.28 6.85
CA ASP A 285 -16.77 -5.51 5.65
C ASP A 285 -15.55 -6.40 5.94
N PHE A 286 -15.45 -6.99 7.14
CA PHE A 286 -14.30 -7.82 7.50
C PHE A 286 -14.23 -9.14 6.71
N ALA A 287 -15.33 -9.55 6.09
CA ALA A 287 -15.33 -10.69 5.19
C ALA A 287 -14.51 -10.39 3.93
N GLY A 288 -13.51 -11.23 3.64
CA GLY A 288 -12.71 -11.14 2.41
C GLY A 288 -11.61 -10.07 2.43
N LEU A 289 -11.18 -9.62 3.62
CA LEU A 289 -10.01 -8.76 3.74
C LEU A 289 -8.75 -9.48 3.24
N VAL A 290 -7.92 -8.74 2.47
CA VAL A 290 -6.66 -9.24 1.93
C VAL A 290 -5.57 -8.22 2.21
N SER A 291 -4.43 -8.67 2.72
CA SER A 291 -3.25 -7.84 2.97
C SER A 291 -2.59 -7.39 1.67
N LYS A 292 -1.66 -6.44 1.75
CA LYS A 292 -0.81 -6.04 0.60
C LYS A 292 -0.08 -7.22 -0.05
N TYR A 293 0.21 -8.26 0.73
CA TYR A 293 0.93 -9.45 0.28
C TYR A 293 0.00 -10.56 -0.24
N GLY A 294 -1.31 -10.29 -0.38
CA GLY A 294 -2.27 -11.27 -0.87
C GLY A 294 -2.73 -12.28 0.19
N VAL A 295 -2.44 -12.04 1.48
CA VAL A 295 -2.84 -12.93 2.57
C VAL A 295 -4.26 -12.58 3.02
N ALA A 296 -5.16 -13.55 3.03
CA ALA A 296 -6.51 -13.36 3.55
C ALA A 296 -6.50 -13.20 5.08
N ILE A 297 -7.12 -12.13 5.57
CA ILE A 297 -7.17 -11.75 6.99
C ILE A 297 -8.56 -12.12 7.54
N PRO A 298 -8.69 -13.17 8.37
CA PRO A 298 -9.98 -13.60 8.91
C PRO A 298 -10.34 -12.80 10.17
N ALA A 299 -10.44 -11.48 10.04
CA ALA A 299 -10.87 -10.63 11.15
C ALA A 299 -12.36 -10.88 11.46
N ASN A 300 -12.71 -10.95 12.75
CA ASN A 300 -14.09 -11.13 13.18
C ASN A 300 -14.59 -9.89 13.94
N ALA A 301 -15.68 -9.29 13.47
CA ALA A 301 -16.32 -8.15 14.11
C ALA A 301 -16.63 -8.38 15.59
N ALA A 302 -17.04 -9.60 15.97
CA ALA A 302 -17.36 -9.95 17.35
C ALA A 302 -16.13 -9.99 18.29
N SER A 303 -14.92 -10.06 17.74
CA SER A 303 -13.67 -10.09 18.51
C SER A 303 -13.03 -8.72 18.70
N VAL A 304 -13.65 -7.65 18.17
CA VAL A 304 -13.20 -6.27 18.36
C VAL A 304 -13.42 -5.85 19.80
N ILE A 305 -12.34 -5.49 20.49
CA ILE A 305 -12.35 -5.01 21.88
C ILE A 305 -12.25 -3.49 21.99
N ALA A 306 -11.67 -2.83 20.99
CA ALA A 306 -11.60 -1.37 20.92
C ALA A 306 -11.56 -0.88 19.46
N THR A 307 -12.08 0.33 19.23
CA THR A 307 -12.03 1.01 17.94
C THR A 307 -11.52 2.43 18.15
N HIS A 308 -10.56 2.85 17.33
CA HIS A 308 -10.02 4.21 17.35
C HIS A 308 -10.14 4.83 15.96
N LYS A 309 -10.90 5.93 15.86
CA LYS A 309 -10.99 6.77 14.66
C LYS A 309 -9.81 7.73 14.64
N LEU A 310 -9.09 7.80 13.51
CA LEU A 310 -7.86 8.57 13.31
C LEU A 310 -7.97 9.42 12.03
N SER A 311 -7.04 10.34 11.79
CA SER A 311 -7.13 11.28 10.66
C SER A 311 -7.01 10.61 9.30
N ASN A 312 -6.20 9.56 9.20
CA ASN A 312 -5.97 8.78 7.99
C ASN A 312 -6.46 7.34 8.09
N GLY A 313 -7.49 7.10 8.91
CA GLY A 313 -8.18 5.81 8.93
C GLY A 313 -8.71 5.37 10.28
N VAL A 314 -8.76 4.06 10.47
CA VAL A 314 -9.34 3.43 11.68
C VAL A 314 -8.44 2.31 12.19
N VAL A 315 -8.38 2.18 13.51
CA VAL A 315 -7.68 1.09 14.20
C VAL A 315 -8.70 0.23 14.94
N TYR A 316 -8.63 -1.07 14.73
CA TYR A 316 -9.38 -2.05 15.49
C TYR A 316 -8.43 -2.87 16.34
N VAL A 317 -8.73 -3.00 17.64
CA VAL A 317 -8.01 -3.90 18.54
C VAL A 317 -8.84 -5.17 18.70
N LEU A 318 -8.24 -6.34 18.51
CA LEU A 318 -8.89 -7.64 18.56
C LEU A 318 -8.14 -8.57 19.52
N ASN A 319 -8.84 -9.53 20.13
CA ASN A 319 -8.21 -10.51 21.03
C ASN A 319 -7.18 -11.40 20.30
N LEU A 320 -7.57 -11.93 19.14
CA LEU A 320 -6.74 -12.79 18.30
C LEU A 320 -7.20 -12.65 16.84
N ILE A 321 -6.24 -12.71 15.92
CA ILE A 321 -6.50 -12.91 14.49
C ILE A 321 -5.71 -14.15 14.09
N ASP A 322 -6.39 -15.29 14.03
CA ASP A 322 -5.78 -16.56 13.66
C ASP A 322 -5.74 -16.66 12.13
N ILE A 323 -4.58 -16.37 11.53
CA ILE A 323 -4.38 -16.48 10.09
C ILE A 323 -4.00 -17.92 9.78
N PRO A 324 -4.84 -18.69 9.05
CA PRO A 324 -4.51 -20.06 8.70
C PRO A 324 -3.16 -20.14 8.00
N THR A 325 -2.37 -21.13 8.38
CA THR A 325 -1.03 -21.32 7.83
C THR A 325 -1.03 -21.47 6.30
N ALA A 326 -2.11 -22.05 5.75
CA ALA A 326 -2.35 -22.15 4.31
C ALA A 326 -2.52 -20.79 3.61
N ASN A 327 -3.05 -19.78 4.31
CA ASN A 327 -3.18 -18.41 3.77
C ASN A 327 -1.84 -17.68 3.81
N LYS A 328 -1.00 -17.96 4.82
CA LYS A 328 0.29 -17.29 5.00
C LYS A 328 1.36 -17.82 4.04
N PHE A 329 1.33 -19.10 3.71
CA PHE A 329 2.28 -19.72 2.78
C PHE A 329 1.59 -20.12 1.48
N GLY A 330 1.70 -19.25 0.48
CA GLY A 330 1.22 -19.50 -0.87
C GLY A 330 2.13 -20.43 -1.66
N THR A 331 1.58 -21.00 -2.74
CA THR A 331 2.37 -21.74 -3.73
C THR A 331 3.28 -20.78 -4.50
N ILE A 332 4.54 -21.17 -4.69
CA ILE A 332 5.51 -20.40 -5.47
C ILE A 332 5.64 -21.04 -6.84
N THR A 333 5.45 -20.26 -7.90
CA THR A 333 5.66 -20.72 -9.29
C THR A 333 6.88 -20.02 -9.87
N VAL A 334 7.82 -20.80 -10.38
CA VAL A 334 9.06 -20.34 -11.03
C VAL A 334 8.96 -20.68 -12.50
N GLN A 335 8.83 -19.64 -13.31
CA GLN A 335 8.74 -19.75 -14.74
C GLN A 335 10.13 -20.02 -15.35
N GLY A 336 10.22 -21.02 -16.22
CA GLY A 336 11.46 -21.52 -16.78
C GLY A 336 12.16 -20.48 -17.66
N GLU A 337 11.39 -19.66 -18.35
CA GLU A 337 11.85 -18.59 -19.24
C GLU A 337 12.48 -17.38 -18.52
N PHE A 338 12.39 -17.31 -17.19
CA PHE A 338 12.99 -16.24 -16.38
C PHE A 338 14.12 -16.75 -15.47
N PRO A 339 15.22 -17.32 -16.00
CA PRO A 339 16.36 -17.72 -15.18
C PRO A 339 17.05 -16.48 -14.60
N SER A 340 17.52 -16.59 -13.35
CA SER A 340 18.38 -15.57 -12.73
C SER A 340 19.78 -15.56 -13.33
N GLY A 341 20.19 -16.65 -13.97
CA GLY A 341 21.43 -16.75 -14.73
C GLY A 341 21.75 -18.19 -15.12
N PHE A 342 22.97 -18.38 -15.61
CA PHE A 342 23.50 -19.67 -16.05
C PHE A 342 24.87 -19.91 -15.43
N LEU A 343 25.31 -21.18 -15.40
CA LEU A 343 26.68 -21.53 -15.02
C LEU A 343 27.73 -20.78 -15.85
N ILE A 344 27.48 -20.70 -17.16
CA ILE A 344 28.33 -20.02 -18.13
C ILE A 344 27.44 -19.49 -19.26
N ASP A 345 27.84 -18.40 -19.90
CA ASP A 345 27.08 -17.83 -21.01
C ASP A 345 26.94 -18.84 -22.16
N ARG A 346 25.69 -19.12 -22.51
CA ARG A 346 25.25 -19.99 -23.61
C ARG A 346 24.04 -19.41 -24.33
N THR A 347 23.95 -18.07 -24.39
CA THR A 347 22.81 -17.36 -24.99
C THR A 347 22.50 -17.83 -26.42
N ALA A 348 23.52 -18.12 -27.25
CA ALA A 348 23.33 -18.64 -28.60
C ALA A 348 22.69 -20.04 -28.68
N ASN A 349 22.76 -20.82 -27.60
CA ASN A 349 22.18 -22.16 -27.48
C ASN A 349 20.82 -22.16 -26.74
N THR A 350 20.46 -21.05 -26.11
CA THR A 350 19.26 -20.91 -25.30
C THR A 350 18.11 -20.41 -26.16
N ASN A 351 17.03 -21.18 -26.19
CA ASN A 351 15.80 -20.83 -26.89
C ASN A 351 14.68 -20.64 -25.88
N TYR A 352 13.94 -19.55 -25.99
CA TYR A 352 12.68 -19.33 -25.31
C TYR A 352 11.57 -19.56 -26.32
N ARG A 353 10.79 -20.63 -26.15
CA ARG A 353 9.86 -21.11 -27.18
C ARG A 353 8.44 -20.86 -26.74
N VAL A 354 7.65 -20.19 -27.59
CA VAL A 354 6.19 -20.12 -27.41
C VAL A 354 5.58 -21.42 -27.93
N ARG A 355 4.79 -22.08 -27.10
CA ARG A 355 4.28 -23.43 -27.30
C ARG A 355 2.80 -23.48 -26.93
N PHE A 356 2.07 -24.40 -27.54
CA PHE A 356 0.69 -24.68 -27.16
C PHE A 356 0.63 -25.94 -26.30
N ASN A 357 -0.06 -25.86 -25.16
CA ASN A 357 -0.35 -27.02 -24.32
C ASN A 357 -1.73 -27.58 -24.71
N PRO A 358 -1.79 -28.78 -25.34
CA PRO A 358 -3.03 -29.38 -25.81
C PRO A 358 -3.94 -29.88 -24.68
N VAL A 359 -3.43 -29.99 -23.45
CA VAL A 359 -4.22 -30.41 -22.27
C VAL A 359 -4.94 -29.20 -21.67
N THR A 360 -4.27 -28.06 -21.56
CA THR A 360 -4.85 -26.85 -20.96
C THR A 360 -5.51 -25.91 -21.98
N ASN A 361 -5.29 -26.14 -23.27
CA ASN A 361 -5.68 -25.27 -24.39
C ASN A 361 -5.16 -23.83 -24.22
N LYS A 362 -3.93 -23.69 -23.75
CA LYS A 362 -3.28 -22.39 -23.54
C LYS A 362 -1.88 -22.41 -24.11
N ASP A 363 -1.44 -21.24 -24.56
CA ASP A 363 -0.04 -21.00 -24.89
C ASP A 363 0.79 -20.90 -23.60
N TYR A 364 2.03 -21.38 -23.67
CA TYR A 364 3.04 -21.27 -22.62
C TYR A 364 4.41 -20.95 -23.24
N VAL A 365 5.36 -20.50 -22.42
CA VAL A 365 6.74 -20.25 -22.85
C VAL A 365 7.65 -21.16 -22.06
N ASP A 366 8.47 -21.96 -22.75
CA ASP A 366 9.51 -22.73 -22.08
C ASP A 366 10.90 -22.20 -22.39
N ILE A 367 11.85 -22.56 -21.52
CA ILE A 367 13.27 -22.50 -21.84
C ILE A 367 13.72 -23.85 -22.37
N MET A 368 14.53 -23.85 -23.43
CA MET A 368 15.23 -25.02 -23.94
C MET A 368 16.67 -24.65 -24.27
N VAL A 369 17.64 -25.39 -23.71
CA VAL A 369 19.06 -25.23 -24.04
C VAL A 369 19.60 -26.55 -24.55
N THR A 370 20.04 -26.56 -25.82
CA THR A 370 20.54 -27.74 -26.52
C THR A 370 21.89 -27.46 -27.16
N GLY A 371 22.76 -28.46 -27.26
CA GLY A 371 24.05 -28.33 -27.96
C GLY A 371 25.04 -27.37 -27.29
N HIS A 372 24.89 -27.09 -25.99
CA HIS A 372 25.74 -26.15 -25.25
C HIS A 372 27.16 -26.68 -24.95
N GLY A 373 27.38 -28.00 -25.04
CA GLY A 373 28.71 -28.63 -24.93
C GLY A 373 29.39 -28.51 -23.56
N VAL A 374 28.63 -28.23 -22.50
CA VAL A 374 29.16 -28.00 -21.13
C VAL A 374 28.70 -29.13 -20.22
N THR A 375 29.64 -29.79 -19.56
CA THR A 375 29.34 -30.83 -18.58
C THR A 375 28.61 -30.25 -17.37
N THR A 376 27.49 -30.85 -16.99
CA THR A 376 26.63 -30.41 -15.86
C THR A 376 26.20 -28.95 -15.99
N PHE A 377 25.89 -28.52 -17.21
CA PHE A 377 25.34 -27.20 -17.46
C PHE A 377 24.05 -27.00 -16.68
N TYR A 378 23.86 -25.80 -16.12
CA TYR A 378 22.61 -25.43 -15.47
C TYR A 378 22.22 -23.99 -15.73
N SER A 379 20.91 -23.76 -15.80
CA SER A 379 20.30 -22.47 -15.48
C SER A 379 19.94 -22.46 -13.99
N TYR A 380 19.89 -21.29 -13.37
CA TYR A 380 19.49 -21.17 -11.97
C TYR A 380 18.46 -20.07 -11.75
N TYR A 381 17.63 -20.28 -10.73
CA TYR A 381 16.55 -19.40 -10.32
C TYR A 381 16.72 -19.06 -8.84
N ARG A 382 16.80 -17.77 -8.51
CA ARG A 382 16.96 -17.30 -7.12
C ARG A 382 15.62 -16.88 -6.55
N LEU A 383 15.25 -17.52 -5.44
CA LEU A 383 14.05 -17.21 -4.68
C LEU A 383 14.46 -16.66 -3.32
N ASN A 384 14.07 -15.43 -3.02
CA ASN A 384 14.40 -14.76 -1.76
C ASN A 384 13.28 -14.96 -0.73
N GLU A 385 13.62 -14.77 0.56
CA GLU A 385 12.65 -14.76 1.67
C GLU A 385 11.82 -16.05 1.79
N ILE A 386 12.44 -17.22 1.57
CA ILE A 386 11.77 -18.52 1.58
C ILE A 386 11.65 -19.09 3.01
N PRO A 387 10.43 -19.41 3.50
CA PRO A 387 10.20 -20.06 4.78
C PRO A 387 10.83 -21.44 4.94
N THR A 388 11.18 -21.76 6.19
CA THR A 388 11.61 -23.07 6.71
C THR A 388 10.41 -24.01 6.83
N ILE A 389 9.79 -24.33 5.69
CA ILE A 389 8.64 -25.23 5.56
C ILE A 389 8.98 -26.32 4.56
N LYS A 390 8.33 -27.48 4.66
CA LYS A 390 8.48 -28.52 3.66
C LYS A 390 7.81 -28.09 2.36
N TYR A 391 8.45 -28.31 1.22
CA TYR A 391 7.89 -28.06 -0.10
C TYR A 391 7.82 -29.34 -0.91
N ARG A 392 6.70 -29.56 -1.60
CA ARG A 392 6.60 -30.47 -2.73
C ARG A 392 6.96 -29.73 -4.01
N VAL A 393 7.88 -30.28 -4.78
CA VAL A 393 8.35 -29.68 -6.03
C VAL A 393 7.71 -30.40 -7.20
N TYR A 394 7.00 -29.64 -7.99
CA TYR A 394 6.42 -30.08 -9.24
C TYR A 394 7.11 -29.39 -10.41
N ALA A 395 7.11 -30.04 -11.56
CA ALA A 395 7.66 -29.47 -12.78
C ALA A 395 6.83 -29.87 -13.99
N VAL A 396 6.78 -28.98 -14.98
CA VAL A 396 6.29 -29.26 -16.33
C VAL A 396 7.42 -29.00 -17.31
N ALA A 397 7.66 -29.96 -18.19
CA ALA A 397 8.57 -29.84 -19.31
C ALA A 397 8.21 -30.88 -20.36
N VAL A 398 8.46 -30.59 -21.64
CA VAL A 398 8.08 -31.47 -22.76
C VAL A 398 9.27 -31.71 -23.67
N ASN A 399 9.52 -32.98 -23.99
CA ASN A 399 10.59 -33.39 -24.88
C ASN A 399 10.04 -33.68 -26.29
N ASP A 400 10.29 -32.76 -27.22
CA ASP A 400 9.83 -32.85 -28.60
C ASP A 400 10.93 -32.60 -29.64
N PHE A 401 12.14 -32.31 -29.17
CA PHE A 401 13.27 -31.88 -29.98
C PHE A 401 14.31 -33.00 -30.21
N GLN A 402 14.09 -34.17 -29.61
CA GLN A 402 14.92 -35.36 -29.80
C GLN A 402 14.07 -36.63 -29.74
N THR A 403 14.66 -37.74 -30.20
CA THR A 403 13.98 -39.04 -30.29
C THR A 403 14.13 -39.88 -29.02
N GLY A 404 15.15 -39.60 -28.20
CA GLY A 404 15.44 -40.30 -26.95
C GLY A 404 14.76 -39.68 -25.74
N ALA A 405 14.64 -40.46 -24.66
CA ALA A 405 14.21 -39.95 -23.37
C ALA A 405 15.20 -38.88 -22.84
N LEU A 406 14.66 -37.84 -22.22
CA LEU A 406 15.45 -36.80 -21.58
C LEU A 406 15.40 -36.97 -20.07
N SER A 407 16.56 -36.90 -19.45
CA SER A 407 16.70 -36.81 -18.01
C SER A 407 17.52 -35.58 -17.66
N GLN A 408 17.02 -34.80 -16.72
CA GLN A 408 17.68 -33.65 -16.12
C GLN A 408 17.42 -33.66 -14.61
N ASN A 409 18.10 -32.80 -13.86
CA ASN A 409 17.92 -32.70 -12.41
C ASN A 409 17.47 -31.29 -12.03
N VAL A 410 16.65 -31.22 -10.98
CA VAL A 410 16.37 -29.99 -10.26
C VAL A 410 17.13 -30.06 -8.95
N VAL A 411 18.22 -29.30 -8.84
CA VAL A 411 19.06 -29.25 -7.64
C VAL A 411 18.66 -28.03 -6.82
N VAL A 412 18.15 -28.25 -5.62
CA VAL A 412 17.75 -27.17 -4.71
C VAL A 412 18.88 -26.90 -3.72
N LYS A 413 19.35 -25.66 -3.67
CA LYS A 413 20.43 -25.22 -2.77
C LYS A 413 19.98 -24.07 -1.88
N SER A 414 20.40 -24.07 -0.62
CA SER A 414 20.36 -22.85 0.18
C SER A 414 21.55 -21.96 -0.21
N PHE A 415 21.31 -20.67 -0.36
CA PHE A 415 22.33 -19.67 -0.67
C PHE A 415 22.52 -18.71 0.49
N VAL A 416 23.77 -18.59 0.96
CA VAL A 416 24.18 -17.60 1.96
C VAL A 416 25.28 -16.73 1.34
N PRO A 417 25.06 -15.41 1.20
CA PRO A 417 26.09 -14.49 0.70
C PRO A 417 27.39 -14.56 1.51
N PRO A 418 28.58 -14.37 0.89
CA PRO A 418 28.76 -13.98 -0.52
C PRO A 418 28.69 -15.14 -1.53
N ALA A 419 28.93 -16.40 -1.15
CA ALA A 419 28.95 -17.54 -2.08
C ALA A 419 28.82 -18.94 -1.44
N THR A 420 28.20 -19.07 -0.27
CA THR A 420 28.04 -20.38 0.38
C THR A 420 26.79 -21.07 -0.12
N TYR A 421 26.96 -22.27 -0.70
CA TYR A 421 25.87 -23.09 -1.22
C TYR A 421 25.82 -24.44 -0.49
N THR A 422 24.65 -24.82 -0.01
CA THR A 422 24.42 -26.15 0.57
C THR A 422 23.29 -26.83 -0.19
N THR A 423 23.56 -28.00 -0.77
CA THR A 423 22.53 -28.79 -1.46
C THR A 423 21.52 -29.32 -0.44
N LEU A 424 20.25 -28.97 -0.63
CA LEU A 424 19.12 -29.44 0.17
C LEU A 424 18.48 -30.67 -0.46
N ALA A 425 18.39 -30.70 -1.79
CA ALA A 425 17.84 -31.82 -2.54
C ALA A 425 18.40 -31.87 -3.96
N THR A 426 18.47 -33.07 -4.53
CA THR A 426 18.68 -33.30 -5.97
C THR A 426 17.52 -34.16 -6.46
N LEU A 427 16.63 -33.55 -7.25
CA LEU A 427 15.39 -34.17 -7.68
C LEU A 427 15.52 -34.57 -9.15
N ALA A 428 15.42 -35.86 -9.43
CA ALA A 428 15.46 -36.36 -10.79
C ALA A 428 14.19 -35.94 -11.54
N HIS A 429 14.37 -35.44 -12.76
CA HIS A 429 13.29 -35.01 -13.63
C HIS A 429 13.41 -35.71 -14.98
N ALA A 430 12.64 -36.78 -15.14
CA ALA A 430 12.48 -37.47 -16.41
C ALA A 430 11.46 -36.69 -17.26
N VAL A 431 11.93 -36.07 -18.34
CA VAL A 431 11.07 -35.30 -19.25
C VAL A 431 10.50 -36.26 -20.29
N PRO A 432 9.17 -36.49 -20.29
CA PRO A 432 8.53 -37.40 -21.24
C PRO A 432 8.57 -36.85 -22.66
N LEU A 433 8.65 -37.77 -23.64
CA LEU A 433 8.44 -37.42 -25.04
C LEU A 433 7.03 -36.88 -25.23
N HIS A 434 6.86 -35.87 -26.09
CA HIS A 434 5.56 -35.22 -26.34
C HIS A 434 4.44 -36.19 -26.81
N THR A 435 4.82 -37.33 -27.39
CA THR A 435 3.89 -38.38 -27.83
C THR A 435 3.37 -39.26 -26.70
N VAL A 436 3.97 -39.19 -25.51
CA VAL A 436 3.58 -40.00 -24.35
C VAL A 436 2.35 -39.41 -23.69
N ALA A 437 1.39 -40.26 -23.31
CA ALA A 437 0.21 -39.83 -22.56
C ALA A 437 0.64 -39.13 -21.26
N GLY A 438 0.10 -37.93 -21.02
CA GLY A 438 0.46 -37.10 -19.87
C GLY A 438 1.84 -36.45 -19.95
N ALA A 439 2.39 -36.26 -21.16
CA ALA A 439 3.64 -35.54 -21.37
C ALA A 439 3.59 -34.07 -20.94
N TYR A 440 2.40 -33.47 -21.03
CA TYR A 440 2.12 -32.08 -20.62
C TYR A 440 1.62 -31.98 -19.17
N ASP A 441 1.49 -33.11 -18.46
CA ASP A 441 1.03 -33.10 -17.08
C ASP A 441 2.15 -32.69 -16.15
N GLU A 442 1.76 -31.99 -15.09
CA GLU A 442 2.66 -31.66 -14.00
C GLU A 442 3.12 -32.91 -13.25
N LYS A 443 4.44 -33.04 -13.06
CA LYS A 443 5.07 -34.19 -12.39
C LYS A 443 5.64 -33.79 -11.04
N LEU A 444 5.32 -34.55 -10.00
CA LEU A 444 5.97 -34.46 -8.69
C LEU A 444 7.39 -35.00 -8.79
N LEU A 445 8.38 -34.16 -8.45
CA LEU A 445 9.79 -34.54 -8.47
C LEU A 445 10.30 -35.03 -7.11
N GLY A 446 9.68 -34.54 -6.04
CA GLY A 446 10.02 -34.91 -4.67
C GLY A 446 9.73 -33.79 -3.69
N GLU A 447 10.33 -33.89 -2.51
CA GLU A 447 10.14 -32.95 -1.40
C GLU A 447 11.49 -32.45 -0.89
N PHE A 448 11.52 -31.24 -0.36
CA PHE A 448 12.67 -30.72 0.40
C PHE A 448 12.21 -29.79 1.52
N THR A 449 13.05 -29.58 2.52
CA THR A 449 12.82 -28.62 3.61
C THR A 449 14.06 -27.75 3.78
N PRO A 450 13.98 -26.42 3.62
CA PRO A 450 15.06 -25.51 3.98
C PRO A 450 15.41 -25.62 5.46
N THR A 451 16.69 -25.55 5.80
CA THR A 451 17.14 -25.55 7.21
C THR A 451 16.91 -24.20 7.88
N ASN A 452 17.03 -23.11 7.12
CA ASN A 452 16.87 -21.73 7.58
C ASN A 452 16.06 -20.93 6.55
N PHE A 453 15.36 -19.91 7.04
CA PHE A 453 14.74 -18.87 6.25
C PHE A 453 15.82 -18.11 5.47
N GLY A 454 15.58 -17.86 4.20
CA GLY A 454 16.53 -17.10 3.39
C GLY A 454 16.36 -17.33 1.90
N THR A 455 17.49 -17.35 1.20
CA THR A 455 17.51 -17.45 -0.27
C THR A 455 17.73 -18.90 -0.70
N LEU A 456 16.92 -19.35 -1.65
CA LEU A 456 17.14 -20.59 -2.37
C LEU A 456 17.67 -20.29 -3.78
N GLU A 457 18.61 -21.12 -4.22
CA GLU A 457 18.98 -21.22 -5.62
C GLU A 457 18.56 -22.58 -6.13
N ILE A 458 17.64 -22.59 -7.09
CA ILE A 458 17.17 -23.81 -7.77
C ILE A 458 17.91 -23.90 -9.09
N GLN A 459 18.65 -24.98 -9.31
CA GLN A 459 19.42 -25.22 -10.52
C GLN A 459 18.74 -26.28 -11.36
N LEU A 460 18.43 -25.96 -12.62
CA LEU A 460 17.99 -26.91 -13.62
C LEU A 460 19.21 -27.43 -14.37
N THR A 461 19.62 -28.66 -14.08
CA THR A 461 20.92 -29.20 -14.48
C THR A 461 20.77 -30.34 -15.49
N GLY A 462 21.42 -30.20 -16.64
CA GLY A 462 21.49 -31.26 -17.65
C GLY A 462 22.41 -32.40 -17.19
N LEU A 463 22.11 -33.64 -17.61
CA LEU A 463 23.01 -34.76 -17.37
C LEU A 463 24.17 -34.71 -18.37
N THR A 464 25.42 -34.73 -17.89
CA THR A 464 26.62 -34.61 -18.73
C THR A 464 26.54 -33.36 -19.62
N THR A 465 26.63 -33.47 -20.94
CA THR A 465 26.44 -32.37 -21.91
C THR A 465 25.03 -32.36 -22.51
N GLY A 466 24.10 -33.09 -21.90
CA GLY A 466 22.71 -33.22 -22.32
C GLY A 466 21.90 -31.94 -22.09
N PRO A 467 20.79 -31.80 -22.84
CA PRO A 467 20.02 -30.57 -22.86
C PRO A 467 19.23 -30.33 -21.57
N ILE A 468 18.75 -29.10 -21.39
CA ILE A 468 17.76 -28.75 -20.37
C ILE A 468 16.52 -28.15 -21.01
N VAL A 469 15.34 -28.43 -20.44
CA VAL A 469 14.06 -27.88 -20.89
C VAL A 469 13.10 -27.70 -19.71
N LEU A 470 12.41 -26.58 -19.61
CA LEU A 470 11.49 -26.33 -18.50
C LEU A 470 10.44 -25.31 -18.91
N ASP A 471 9.16 -25.66 -18.70
CA ASP A 471 8.05 -24.71 -18.71
C ASP A 471 8.03 -23.97 -17.36
N TYR A 472 7.68 -24.67 -16.28
CA TYR A 472 7.73 -24.08 -14.94
C TYR A 472 8.03 -25.11 -13.84
N LEU A 473 8.49 -24.61 -12.70
CA LEU A 473 8.52 -25.31 -11.42
C LEU A 473 7.46 -24.75 -10.48
N ARG A 474 6.82 -25.61 -9.70
CA ARG A 474 5.84 -25.20 -8.70
C ARG A 474 6.18 -25.80 -7.35
N LEU A 475 6.43 -24.93 -6.37
CA LEU A 475 6.79 -25.28 -5.01
C LEU A 475 5.56 -25.10 -4.12
N VAL A 476 5.02 -26.22 -3.64
CA VAL A 476 3.81 -26.24 -2.80
C VAL A 476 4.21 -26.42 -1.35
N PRO A 477 4.00 -25.43 -0.47
CA PRO A 477 4.29 -25.57 0.95
C PRO A 477 3.38 -26.61 1.60
N VAL A 478 3.94 -27.36 2.55
CA VAL A 478 3.26 -28.37 3.37
C VAL A 478 3.49 -28.01 4.84
N PRO A 479 2.59 -27.20 5.43
CA PRO A 479 2.77 -26.58 6.76
C PRO A 479 2.67 -27.50 7.97
#